data_AF-A0A9R1CN90-F1
#
_entry.id   AF-A0A9R1CN90-F1
#
_cell.length_a   1.000
_cell.length_b   1.000
_cell.length_c   1.000
_cell.angle_alpha   90.00
_cell.angle_beta   90.00
_cell.angle_gamma   90.00
#
_symmetry.space_group_name_H-M   'P 1'
#
loop_
_entity.id
_entity.type
_entity.pdbx_description
1 polymer ?
#
loop_
_entity_poly.entity_id
_entity_poly.type
_entity_poly.pdbx_seq_one_letter_code
_entity_poly.pdbx_strand_id
1 'polypeptide(L)'
;MTASYTPIAIQHVNLAIPKGTLELAQEFYGDVIGFKNDQVPQLQRDTLLWFRVGDGPQQIHVSFEKGHSEAGPALSGPSPISSRHPCFSLPSQEALSALQERIYQHHIKGVPASAQECDKPGGENSGSKWDSSVCLNGTCWDGLE
;
A
#
# COMPACT_ATOMS: atom_id res chain seq x y z
N MET A 1 -4.18 33.54 14.33
CA MET A 1 -4.00 33.32 12.88
C MET A 1 -2.93 32.27 12.73
N THR A 2 -3.27 31.07 12.27
CA THR A 2 -2.27 30.05 11.92
C THR A 2 -1.44 30.60 10.75
N ALA A 3 -0.12 30.47 10.82
CA ALA A 3 0.76 30.96 9.76
C ALA A 3 0.41 30.27 8.44
N SER A 4 0.34 31.03 7.34
CA SER A 4 -0.24 30.57 6.06
C SER A 4 0.57 29.50 5.31
N TYR A 5 1.66 29.03 5.91
CA TYR A 5 2.58 28.04 5.32
C TYR A 5 2.49 26.66 5.98
N THR A 6 1.71 26.50 7.04
CA THR A 6 1.58 25.20 7.72
C THR A 6 0.73 24.23 6.89
N PRO A 7 1.22 23.01 6.59
CA PRO A 7 0.42 21.99 5.91
C PRO A 7 -0.83 21.63 6.72
N ILE A 8 -1.96 21.47 6.03
CA ILE A 8 -3.27 21.17 6.66
C ILE A 8 -3.70 19.71 6.50
N ALA A 9 -3.07 18.98 5.59
CA ALA A 9 -3.38 17.58 5.29
C ALA A 9 -2.22 16.92 4.52
N ILE A 10 -2.18 15.59 4.55
CA ILE A 10 -1.41 14.81 3.58
C ILE A 10 -2.18 14.83 2.27
N GLN A 11 -1.52 15.22 1.18
CA GLN A 11 -2.13 15.14 -0.16
C GLN A 11 -1.93 13.73 -0.74
N HIS A 12 -0.68 13.25 -0.73
CA HIS A 12 -0.32 11.93 -1.19
C HIS A 12 0.96 11.44 -0.52
N VAL A 13 1.19 10.13 -0.61
CA VAL A 13 2.50 9.50 -0.39
C VAL A 13 2.85 8.67 -1.62
N ASN A 14 4.14 8.47 -1.86
CA ASN A 14 4.62 7.61 -2.95
C ASN A 14 5.24 6.32 -2.41
N LEU A 15 4.76 5.18 -2.89
CA LEU A 15 5.32 3.86 -2.64
C LEU A 15 6.22 3.47 -3.81
N ALA A 16 7.46 3.10 -3.51
CA ALA A 16 8.42 2.65 -4.51
C ALA A 16 8.25 1.15 -4.78
N ILE A 17 8.29 0.77 -6.05
CA ILE A 17 8.26 -0.63 -6.48
C ILE A 17 9.46 -0.97 -7.37
N PRO A 18 9.81 -2.26 -7.49
CA PRO A 18 10.81 -2.71 -8.46
C PRO A 18 10.45 -2.28 -9.89
N LYS A 19 11.48 -2.13 -10.72
CA LYS A 19 11.28 -1.83 -12.15
C LYS A 19 10.59 -2.99 -12.84
N GLY A 20 9.62 -2.67 -13.70
CA GLY A 20 8.92 -3.66 -14.51
C GLY A 20 7.89 -4.48 -13.74
N THR A 21 7.42 -4.00 -12.58
CA THR A 21 6.36 -4.64 -11.79
C THR A 21 5.17 -3.70 -11.56
N LEU A 22 4.94 -2.74 -12.46
CA LEU A 22 3.87 -1.73 -12.30
C LEU A 22 2.49 -2.40 -12.42
N GLU A 23 2.37 -3.38 -13.29
CA GLU A 23 1.21 -4.24 -13.46
C GLU A 23 0.90 -5.07 -12.21
N LEU A 24 1.93 -5.56 -11.49
CA LEU A 24 1.72 -6.25 -10.22
C LEU A 24 1.16 -5.30 -9.15
N ALA A 25 1.63 -4.05 -9.15
CA ALA A 25 1.08 -3.01 -8.28
C ALA A 25 -0.37 -2.64 -8.67
N GLN A 26 -0.70 -2.61 -9.97
CA GLN A 26 -2.08 -2.42 -10.42
C GLN A 26 -2.99 -3.55 -9.94
N GLU A 27 -2.56 -4.80 -10.07
CA GLU A 27 -3.32 -5.94 -9.58
C GLU A 27 -3.52 -5.86 -8.06
N PHE A 28 -2.45 -5.65 -7.29
CA PHE A 28 -2.56 -5.65 -5.83
C PHE A 28 -3.31 -4.41 -5.30
N TYR A 29 -2.83 -3.20 -5.58
CA TYR A 29 -3.42 -1.97 -5.03
C TYR A 29 -4.76 -1.60 -5.67
N GLY A 30 -4.91 -1.87 -6.97
CA GLY A 30 -6.16 -1.61 -7.69
C GLY A 30 -7.19 -2.72 -7.48
N ASP A 31 -6.82 -3.96 -7.83
CA ASP A 31 -7.79 -5.06 -7.94
C ASP A 31 -7.94 -5.89 -6.65
N VAL A 32 -6.96 -5.91 -5.74
CA VAL A 32 -7.10 -6.61 -4.44
C VAL A 32 -7.55 -5.63 -3.36
N ILE A 33 -6.87 -4.50 -3.21
CA ILE A 33 -7.25 -3.51 -2.19
C ILE A 33 -8.50 -2.74 -2.61
N GLY A 34 -8.68 -2.49 -3.91
CA GLY A 34 -9.85 -1.77 -4.42
C GLY A 34 -9.64 -0.27 -4.58
N PHE A 35 -8.40 0.22 -4.60
CA PHE A 35 -8.19 1.63 -4.91
C PHE A 35 -8.55 1.94 -6.36
N LYS A 36 -9.15 3.11 -6.57
CA LYS A 36 -9.44 3.60 -7.92
C LYS A 36 -8.18 4.22 -8.52
N ASN A 37 -7.73 3.68 -9.66
CA ASN A 37 -6.63 4.27 -10.41
C ASN A 37 -7.12 5.47 -11.25
N ASP A 38 -6.66 6.66 -10.89
CA ASP A 38 -6.91 7.90 -11.62
C ASP A 38 -5.96 8.03 -12.83
N GLN A 39 -6.37 8.81 -13.83
CA GLN A 39 -5.53 9.03 -15.00
C GLN A 39 -4.27 9.82 -14.65
N VAL A 40 -3.11 9.27 -14.99
CA VAL A 40 -1.83 9.96 -14.95
C VAL A 40 -1.57 10.71 -16.26
N PRO A 41 -0.65 11.69 -16.29
CA PRO A 41 -0.21 12.32 -17.54
C PRO A 41 0.22 11.28 -18.58
N GLN A 42 -0.12 11.53 -19.85
CA GLN A 42 0.04 10.54 -20.92
C GLN A 42 1.44 9.92 -21.02
N LEU A 43 2.48 10.74 -20.79
CA LEU A 43 3.89 10.34 -20.85
C LEU A 43 4.36 9.49 -19.67
N GLN A 44 3.54 9.34 -18.62
CA GLN A 44 3.88 8.65 -17.38
C GLN A 44 3.09 7.34 -17.16
N ARG A 45 2.19 6.98 -18.09
CA ARG A 45 1.27 5.83 -17.96
C ARG A 45 1.94 4.51 -17.59
N ASP A 46 3.16 4.29 -18.08
CA ASP A 46 3.89 3.03 -17.86
C ASP A 46 4.95 3.14 -16.75
N THR A 47 4.90 4.21 -15.94
CA THR A 47 5.90 4.50 -14.89
C THR A 47 5.29 4.89 -13.54
N LEU A 48 3.98 5.19 -13.51
CA LEU A 48 3.30 5.79 -12.39
C LEU A 48 1.83 5.37 -12.35
N LEU A 49 1.34 5.03 -11.16
CA LEU A 49 -0.07 4.81 -10.87
C LEU A 49 -0.52 5.80 -9.80
N TRP A 50 -1.74 6.35 -9.94
CA TRP A 50 -2.35 7.25 -8.97
C TRP A 50 -3.60 6.62 -8.38
N PHE A 51 -3.47 6.02 -7.20
CA PHE A 51 -4.57 5.40 -6.50
C PHE A 51 -5.28 6.38 -5.59
N ARG A 52 -6.59 6.56 -5.76
CA ARG A 52 -7.42 7.35 -4.85
C ARG A 52 -7.78 6.55 -3.60
N VAL A 53 -7.67 7.19 -2.44
CA VAL A 53 -8.12 6.65 -1.16
C VAL A 53 -9.60 6.97 -0.97
N GLY A 54 -10.46 5.95 -1.08
CA GLY A 54 -11.92 6.12 -1.07
C GLY A 54 -12.39 7.06 -2.18
N ASP A 55 -13.36 7.93 -1.86
CA ASP A 55 -13.85 8.97 -2.78
C ASP A 55 -13.22 10.35 -2.54
N GLY A 56 -12.23 10.42 -1.64
CA GLY A 56 -11.58 11.67 -1.25
C GLY A 56 -10.48 12.14 -2.20
N PRO A 57 -9.86 13.31 -1.91
CA PRO A 57 -8.77 13.85 -2.72
C PRO A 57 -7.40 13.23 -2.40
N GLN A 58 -7.29 12.43 -1.33
CA GLN A 58 -6.03 11.80 -0.93
C GLN A 58 -5.65 10.67 -1.88
N GLN A 59 -4.36 10.56 -2.17
CA GLN A 59 -3.84 9.57 -3.13
C GLN A 59 -2.63 8.78 -2.60
N ILE A 60 -2.49 7.57 -3.12
CA ILE A 60 -1.27 6.76 -3.06
C ILE A 60 -0.68 6.72 -4.46
N HIS A 61 0.52 7.27 -4.61
CA HIS A 61 1.26 7.16 -5.86
C HIS A 61 2.13 5.91 -5.79
N VAL A 62 2.19 5.15 -6.88
CA VAL A 62 3.10 4.02 -7.00
C VAL A 62 3.98 4.24 -8.21
N SER A 63 5.29 4.23 -8.01
CA SER A 63 6.26 4.45 -9.08
C SER A 63 7.53 3.63 -8.89
N PHE A 64 8.28 3.46 -9.97
CA PHE A 64 9.58 2.82 -9.88
C PHE A 64 10.54 3.62 -8.99
N GLU A 65 11.36 2.89 -8.25
CA GLU A 65 12.47 3.49 -7.50
C GLU A 65 13.37 4.32 -8.44
N LYS A 66 13.43 5.64 -8.21
CA LYS A 66 14.38 6.54 -8.89
C LYS A 66 15.67 6.52 -8.08
N GLY A 67 16.76 6.13 -8.75
CA GLY A 67 17.95 5.59 -8.10
C GLY A 67 18.56 6.44 -6.99
N HIS A 68 19.14 5.75 -6.01
CA HIS A 68 20.33 6.21 -5.30
C HIS A 68 21.37 5.10 -5.42
N SER A 69 22.62 5.48 -5.73
CA SER A 69 23.83 4.65 -5.71
C SER A 69 23.78 3.53 -4.66
N GLU A 70 24.29 2.34 -5.01
CA GLU A 70 24.90 1.20 -4.26
C GLU A 70 25.07 1.23 -2.70
N ALA A 71 24.49 2.18 -1.97
CA ALA A 71 24.84 2.56 -0.60
C ALA A 71 23.70 3.25 0.19
N GLY A 72 22.52 3.50 -0.37
CA GLY A 72 21.29 3.65 0.42
C GLY A 72 20.63 2.27 0.59
N PRO A 73 19.79 2.02 1.62
CA PRO A 73 19.04 0.77 1.69
C PRO A 73 17.99 0.80 0.58
N ALA A 74 18.45 0.47 -0.61
CA ALA A 74 17.60 0.14 -1.72
C ALA A 74 16.77 -1.08 -1.31
N LEU A 75 15.67 -1.29 -2.02
CA LEU A 75 15.07 -2.62 -2.11
C LEU A 75 16.06 -3.67 -2.67
N SER A 76 17.31 -3.27 -2.99
CA SER A 76 18.48 -4.12 -3.29
C SER A 76 19.11 -4.81 -2.08
N GLY A 77 18.71 -4.51 -0.84
CA GLY A 77 19.03 -5.37 0.31
C GLY A 77 18.17 -6.63 0.29
N PRO A 78 18.63 -7.79 0.82
CA PRO A 78 17.92 -9.07 0.73
C PRO A 78 16.59 -9.14 1.48
N SER A 79 16.07 -8.02 2.01
CA SER A 79 14.81 -8.00 2.74
C SER A 79 13.86 -6.94 2.17
N PRO A 80 12.82 -7.35 1.42
CA PRO A 80 11.71 -6.47 1.02
C PRO A 80 10.81 -6.07 2.21
N ILE A 81 11.15 -6.57 3.41
CA ILE A 81 10.43 -6.35 4.66
C ILE A 81 10.84 -5.00 5.25
N SER A 82 9.89 -4.08 5.34
CA SER A 82 10.09 -2.80 6.03
C SER A 82 8.97 -2.55 7.04
N SER A 83 9.28 -1.89 8.15
CA SER A 83 8.27 -1.44 9.10
C SER A 83 7.53 -0.19 8.62
N ARG A 84 7.96 0.44 7.53
CA ARG A 84 7.34 1.64 6.96
C ARG A 84 6.05 1.27 6.23
N HIS A 85 4.94 1.84 6.63
CA HIS A 85 3.64 1.58 6.02
C HIS A 85 2.75 2.82 6.10
N PRO A 86 1.99 3.16 5.05
CA PRO A 86 0.75 3.89 5.24
C PRO A 86 -0.28 2.99 5.91
N CYS A 87 -1.06 3.58 6.81
CA CYS A 87 -2.22 2.94 7.43
C CYS A 87 -3.49 3.66 6.97
N PHE A 88 -4.51 2.90 6.58
CA PHE A 88 -5.77 3.41 6.06
C PHE A 88 -6.89 3.08 7.03
N SER A 89 -7.73 4.06 7.32
CA SER A 89 -8.99 3.82 8.02
C SER A 89 -10.00 3.19 7.06
N LEU A 90 -10.75 2.21 7.55
CA LEU A 90 -11.86 1.58 6.86
C LEU A 90 -13.19 2.02 7.49
N PRO A 91 -14.31 1.99 6.76
CA PRO A 91 -15.58 2.54 7.24
C PRO A 91 -16.21 1.73 8.37
N SER A 92 -15.78 0.47 8.57
CA SER A 92 -16.26 -0.38 9.66
C SER A 92 -15.35 -1.58 9.90
N GLN A 93 -15.60 -2.31 10.99
CA GLN A 93 -14.93 -3.57 11.29
C GLN A 93 -15.26 -4.66 10.25
N GLU A 94 -16.48 -4.69 9.72
CA GLU A 94 -16.88 -5.62 8.67
C GLU A 94 -16.11 -5.36 7.38
N ALA A 95 -15.86 -4.08 7.05
CA ALA A 95 -15.03 -3.72 5.90
C ALA A 95 -13.56 -4.17 6.08
N LEU A 96 -13.02 -4.05 7.30
CA LEU A 96 -11.70 -4.59 7.64
C LEU A 96 -11.64 -6.11 7.45
N SER A 97 -12.60 -6.85 8.03
CA SER A 97 -12.67 -8.30 7.88
C SER A 97 -12.80 -8.74 6.42
N ALA A 98 -13.60 -8.03 5.62
CA ALA A 98 -13.76 -8.31 4.20
C ALA A 98 -12.47 -8.06 3.40
N LEU A 99 -11.76 -6.97 3.69
CA LEU A 99 -10.48 -6.68 3.05
C LEU A 99 -9.39 -7.70 3.44
N GLN A 100 -9.34 -8.09 4.72
CA GLN A 100 -8.43 -9.13 5.20
C GLN A 100 -8.67 -10.45 4.46
N GLU A 101 -9.92 -10.89 4.33
CA GLU A 101 -10.27 -12.10 3.58
C GLU A 101 -9.81 -11.98 2.12
N ARG A 102 -10.05 -10.84 1.47
CA ARG A 102 -9.65 -10.63 0.08
C ARG A 102 -8.13 -10.70 -0.12
N ILE A 103 -7.36 -10.07 0.77
CA ILE A 103 -5.89 -10.12 0.74
C ILE A 103 -5.40 -11.55 1.00
N TYR A 104 -5.94 -12.23 2.01
CA TYR A 104 -5.54 -13.60 2.35
C TYR A 104 -5.87 -14.58 1.22
N GLN A 105 -7.04 -14.47 0.59
CA GLN A 105 -7.42 -15.27 -0.56
C GLN A 105 -6.51 -15.02 -1.78
N HIS A 106 -5.99 -13.80 -1.93
CA HIS A 106 -5.01 -13.49 -2.97
C HIS A 106 -3.62 -14.02 -2.61
N HIS A 107 -3.23 -13.97 -1.33
CA HIS A 107 -1.98 -14.54 -0.82
C HIS A 107 -1.90 -16.06 -1.05
N ILE A 108 -2.93 -16.81 -0.65
CA ILE A 108 -2.93 -18.29 -0.80
C ILE A 108 -2.91 -18.76 -2.25
N LYS A 109 -3.30 -17.91 -3.22
CA LYS A 109 -3.17 -18.21 -4.65
C LYS A 109 -1.71 -18.22 -5.12
N GLY A 110 -0.82 -17.52 -4.39
CA GLY A 110 0.62 -17.50 -4.68
C GLY A 110 0.96 -16.92 -6.06
N VAL A 111 0.18 -15.95 -6.54
CA VAL A 111 0.46 -15.26 -7.82
C VAL A 111 1.56 -14.21 -7.63
N PRO A 112 2.22 -13.72 -8.70
CA PRO A 112 3.34 -12.78 -8.56
C PRO A 112 3.00 -11.48 -7.81
N ALA A 113 1.74 -11.01 -7.87
CA ALA A 113 1.28 -9.82 -7.15
C ALA A 113 0.84 -10.11 -5.69
N SER A 114 0.91 -11.37 -5.24
CA SER A 114 0.46 -11.75 -3.88
C SER A 114 1.30 -11.07 -2.82
N ALA A 115 0.65 -10.64 -1.74
CA ALA A 115 1.35 -10.23 -0.53
C ALA A 115 2.27 -11.37 -0.06
N GLN A 116 3.49 -11.05 0.39
CA GLN A 116 4.44 -12.08 0.83
C GLN A 116 4.04 -12.67 2.19
N GLU A 117 3.47 -11.85 3.06
CA GLU A 117 3.01 -12.20 4.40
C GLU A 117 1.64 -11.54 4.59
N CYS A 118 0.69 -12.21 5.26
CA CYS A 118 -0.53 -11.59 5.75
C CYS A 118 -1.21 -12.38 6.88
N ASP A 119 -1.92 -11.67 7.76
CA ASP A 119 -2.70 -12.26 8.83
C ASP A 119 -3.82 -13.15 8.27
N LYS A 120 -3.94 -14.38 8.79
CA LYS A 120 -5.07 -15.24 8.48
C LYS A 120 -6.35 -14.70 9.12
N PRO A 121 -7.45 -14.53 8.36
CA PRO A 121 -8.74 -14.13 8.90
C PRO A 121 -9.21 -15.05 10.03
N GLY A 122 -9.71 -14.44 11.12
CA GLY A 122 -10.20 -15.16 12.30
C GLY A 122 -9.12 -15.68 13.27
N GLY A 123 -7.83 -15.51 12.96
CA GLY A 123 -6.73 -15.73 13.90
C GLY A 123 -6.39 -14.50 14.75
N GLU A 124 -5.35 -14.60 15.58
CA GLU A 124 -4.72 -13.40 16.14
C GLU A 124 -4.23 -12.53 14.98
N ASN A 125 -4.63 -11.26 14.99
CA ASN A 125 -4.28 -10.33 13.93
C ASN A 125 -3.90 -8.97 14.51
N SER A 126 -3.07 -8.24 13.78
CA SER A 126 -2.65 -6.88 14.10
C SER A 126 -3.82 -5.89 14.16
N GLY A 127 -4.90 -6.13 13.38
CA GLY A 127 -6.13 -5.33 13.39
C GLY A 127 -6.94 -5.43 14.69
N SER A 128 -6.80 -6.50 15.48
CA SER A 128 -7.49 -6.67 16.77
C SER A 128 -6.98 -5.69 17.83
N LYS A 129 -5.83 -5.04 17.57
CA LYS A 129 -5.22 -4.02 18.43
C LYS A 129 -5.64 -2.59 18.08
N TRP A 130 -6.26 -2.34 16.91
CA TRP A 130 -6.55 -1.00 16.40
C TRP A 130 -7.94 -0.90 15.74
N ASP A 131 -8.72 0.12 16.10
CA ASP A 131 -10.13 0.30 15.73
C ASP A 131 -10.32 0.58 14.21
N SER A 132 -10.49 -0.47 13.39
CA SER A 132 -10.81 -0.44 11.94
C SER A 132 -9.75 0.17 10.99
N SER A 133 -8.49 -0.27 11.09
CA SER A 133 -7.39 0.24 10.25
C SER A 133 -6.60 -0.86 9.52
N VAL A 134 -6.05 -0.54 8.33
CA VAL A 134 -5.25 -1.44 7.48
C VAL A 134 -3.88 -0.86 7.12
N CYS A 135 -2.79 -1.56 7.47
CA CYS A 135 -1.43 -1.17 7.14
C CYS A 135 -0.97 -1.82 5.84
N LEU A 136 -0.38 -1.04 4.92
CA LEU A 136 0.18 -1.57 3.68
C LEU A 136 1.71 -1.50 3.69
N ASN A 137 2.36 -2.65 3.66
CA ASN A 137 3.69 -2.78 3.09
C ASN A 137 3.81 -4.14 2.37
N GLY A 138 4.86 -4.36 1.57
CA GLY A 138 5.14 -5.62 0.87
C GLY A 138 5.17 -6.88 1.77
N THR A 139 5.14 -6.67 3.09
CA THR A 139 4.72 -7.62 4.11
C THR A 139 3.51 -7.06 4.83
N CYS A 140 2.40 -7.77 4.74
CA CYS A 140 1.23 -7.45 5.52
C CYS A 140 1.54 -7.97 6.94
N TRP A 141 1.69 -7.02 7.86
CA TRP A 141 1.46 -7.18 9.31
C TRP A 141 2.50 -7.96 10.13
N ASP A 142 3.57 -7.29 10.53
CA ASP A 142 4.23 -7.63 11.80
C ASP A 142 3.87 -6.59 12.85
N GLY A 143 3.37 -7.08 13.99
CA GLY A 143 3.19 -6.27 15.18
C GLY A 143 4.53 -5.66 15.57
N LEU A 144 4.58 -4.34 15.64
CA LEU A 144 5.63 -3.66 16.38
C LEU A 144 5.48 -4.10 17.86
N GLU A 145 6.41 -4.92 18.33
CA GLU A 145 6.82 -4.88 19.74
C GLU A 145 7.58 -3.58 20.02
#